data_AF-A0A6V8DUT2-F1
#
_entry.id   AF-A0A6V8DUT2-F1
#
_cell.length_a   1.000
_cell.length_b   1.000
_cell.length_c   1.000
_cell.angle_alpha   90.00
_cell.angle_beta   90.00
_cell.angle_gamma   90.00
#
_symmetry.space_group_name_H-M   'P 1'
#
loop_
_entity.id
_entity.type
_entity.pdbx_description
1 polymer ?
#
loop_
_entity_poly.entity_id
_entity_poly.type
_entity_poly.pdbx_seq_one_letter_code
_entity_poly.pdbx_strand_id
1 'polypeptide(L)'
;MEESEEVNNDLEDLADDLSGIAPPAPSVPVSNIPNSDSSWMDDDLRSKESSLLRIDRLLVSGGARLVLFLPLLAVMLLGAAQSYGANDTEWWNETLRDAAGGLSLVKTTYVAALLILIADVFLLTILLRMMTYTRTIFHHEADALTSSGLTFRSTHGYAEMRATIDGSIRQITATSSLIVISSILLALSMGFPSGDEEVSPVLLALSTGSLLAGHGVQLISVRSRYNASEPWGMLEAFSPPIHPALLSRPFNDVIKAHIDPLLGIRITEYLKTVRSELMEGCTMSELQESLLLLLHLRRSSLISESEFRTKLATMVEPTAIDGLFRHPEVGEETWDRLLQHARSQCKPFFRLHDRMRMRRGISSSDGGFWFDVDMENLVVGQANLFAFILNSGDESKDLVLKVQTPDFKPNECVYRLRSEPFKMNSDPLNPPLLSSMIQEMTNSTSIVWQSLLPSIKGEATVTVRLEDDSGNLISGRVLNVQVGSDLITRTRRSVGAMFMIGALIAIMSPLLPFAGSVLGLL
;
A
#
# COMPACT_ATOMS: atom_id res chain seq x y z
N MET A 1 -27.08 16.09 -40.15
CA MET A 1 -25.62 16.03 -39.93
C MET A 1 -25.05 17.40 -39.54
N GLU A 2 -25.86 18.47 -39.49
CA GLU A 2 -25.50 19.75 -38.83
C GLU A 2 -26.13 19.89 -37.43
N GLU A 3 -27.29 19.28 -37.14
CA GLU A 3 -27.96 19.41 -35.83
C GLU A 3 -27.27 18.69 -34.64
N SER A 4 -26.38 17.72 -34.89
CA SER A 4 -25.70 16.99 -33.80
C SER A 4 -24.39 17.64 -33.34
N GLU A 5 -23.80 18.51 -34.17
CA GLU A 5 -22.64 19.34 -33.78
C GLU A 5 -23.09 20.58 -33.00
N GLU A 6 -24.27 21.15 -33.31
CA GLU A 6 -24.85 22.27 -32.55
C GLU A 6 -25.20 21.88 -31.10
N VAL A 7 -25.77 20.69 -30.86
CA VAL A 7 -26.16 20.28 -29.50
C VAL A 7 -24.94 19.98 -28.59
N ASN A 8 -23.81 19.55 -29.16
CA ASN A 8 -22.61 19.27 -28.38
C ASN A 8 -21.83 20.56 -28.07
N ASN A 9 -21.80 21.52 -29.01
CA ASN A 9 -21.31 22.87 -28.75
C ASN A 9 -22.19 23.59 -27.72
N ASP A 10 -23.51 23.44 -27.76
CA ASP A 10 -24.42 24.06 -26.78
C ASP A 10 -24.24 23.49 -25.36
N LEU A 11 -23.78 22.23 -25.20
CA LEU A 11 -23.47 21.60 -23.91
C LEU A 11 -22.09 22.00 -23.38
N GLU A 12 -21.10 22.22 -24.26
CA GLU A 12 -19.80 22.80 -23.90
C GLU A 12 -19.92 24.29 -23.55
N ASP A 13 -20.74 25.06 -24.26
CA ASP A 13 -21.06 26.46 -23.93
C ASP A 13 -21.85 26.56 -22.61
N LEU A 14 -22.77 25.62 -22.32
CA LEU A 14 -23.47 25.59 -21.02
C LEU A 14 -22.54 25.24 -19.84
N ALA A 15 -21.50 24.42 -20.09
CA ALA A 15 -20.50 24.08 -19.10
C ALA A 15 -19.55 25.26 -18.82
N ASP A 16 -19.25 26.07 -19.84
CA ASP A 16 -18.50 27.32 -19.70
C ASP A 16 -19.35 28.42 -19.04
N ASP A 17 -20.66 28.51 -19.28
CA ASP A 17 -21.55 29.49 -18.62
C ASP A 17 -21.78 29.18 -17.12
N LEU A 18 -21.71 27.89 -16.72
CA LEU A 18 -21.73 27.48 -15.31
C LEU A 18 -20.40 27.76 -14.58
N SER A 19 -19.30 27.98 -15.31
CA SER A 19 -18.03 28.43 -14.73
C SER A 19 -18.08 29.89 -14.27
N GLY A 20 -19.03 30.68 -14.79
CA GLY A 20 -19.22 32.10 -14.45
C GLY A 20 -20.07 32.39 -13.20
N ILE A 21 -20.78 31.38 -12.65
CA ILE A 21 -21.65 31.56 -11.46
C ILE A 21 -20.91 31.27 -10.14
N ALA A 22 -19.75 30.61 -10.20
CA ALA A 22 -18.85 30.56 -9.06
C ALA A 22 -18.05 31.87 -9.02
N PRO A 23 -18.03 32.63 -7.91
CA PRO A 23 -17.11 33.75 -7.81
C PRO A 23 -15.69 33.21 -8.03
N PRO A 24 -14.87 33.85 -8.89
CA PRO A 24 -13.50 33.42 -9.08
C PRO A 24 -12.84 33.41 -7.70
N ALA A 25 -12.25 32.26 -7.35
CA ALA A 25 -11.44 32.18 -6.14
C ALA A 25 -10.45 33.35 -6.18
N PRO A 26 -10.32 34.13 -5.09
CA PRO A 26 -9.48 35.33 -5.10
C PRO A 26 -8.10 34.96 -5.62
N SER A 27 -7.68 35.63 -6.70
CA SER A 27 -6.36 35.47 -7.28
C SER A 27 -5.34 36.04 -6.32
N VAL A 28 -4.91 35.21 -5.36
CA VAL A 28 -3.81 35.55 -4.49
C VAL A 28 -2.54 35.53 -5.35
N PRO A 29 -1.75 36.62 -5.39
CA PRO A 29 -0.45 36.58 -6.04
C PRO A 29 0.39 35.51 -5.34
N VAL A 30 0.79 34.47 -6.08
CA VAL A 30 1.80 33.50 -5.65
C VAL A 30 3.16 34.19 -5.75
N SER A 31 3.40 35.14 -4.87
CA SER A 31 4.70 35.74 -4.67
C SER A 31 5.19 35.32 -3.30
N ASN A 32 6.20 34.44 -3.32
CA ASN A 32 6.95 33.94 -2.19
C ASN A 32 6.10 33.20 -1.15
N ILE A 33 6.14 31.87 -1.22
CA ILE A 33 6.05 31.05 0.00
C ILE A 33 7.06 31.69 0.96
N PRO A 34 6.65 32.26 2.11
CA PRO A 34 7.64 32.59 3.12
C PRO A 34 8.27 31.25 3.45
N ASN A 35 9.60 31.12 3.31
CA ASN A 35 10.35 30.09 4.01
C ASN A 35 9.89 30.18 5.47
N SER A 36 8.93 29.34 5.83
CA SER A 36 8.36 29.36 7.16
C SER A 36 9.48 28.94 8.08
N ASP A 37 9.55 29.56 9.25
CA ASP A 37 10.41 29.17 10.37
C ASP A 37 10.18 27.72 10.85
N SER A 38 9.53 26.85 10.04
CA SER A 38 9.27 25.42 10.25
C SER A 38 10.21 24.48 9.49
N SER A 39 10.93 24.94 8.46
CA SER A 39 11.81 24.08 7.64
C SER A 39 12.86 23.33 8.48
N TRP A 40 13.45 23.99 9.48
CA TRP A 40 14.44 23.37 10.36
C TRP A 40 13.85 22.35 11.34
N MET A 41 12.59 22.52 11.75
CA MET A 41 11.89 21.60 12.66
C MET A 41 11.48 20.33 11.90
N ASP A 42 11.02 20.48 10.65
CA ASP A 42 10.68 19.37 9.77
C ASP A 42 11.94 18.57 9.38
N ASP A 43 13.07 19.23 9.12
CA ASP A 43 14.35 18.58 8.82
C ASP A 43 14.94 17.82 10.03
N ASP A 44 14.86 18.39 11.23
CA ASP A 44 15.29 17.71 12.46
C ASP A 44 14.42 16.49 12.76
N LEU A 45 13.09 16.59 12.61
CA LEU A 45 12.18 15.46 12.78
C LEU A 45 12.42 14.36 11.73
N ARG A 46 12.59 14.73 10.45
CA ARG A 46 12.92 13.78 9.37
C ARG A 46 14.27 13.11 9.60
N SER A 47 15.28 13.84 10.08
CA SER A 47 16.58 13.26 10.41
C SER A 47 16.48 12.22 11.53
N LYS A 48 15.72 12.53 12.59
CA LYS A 48 15.45 11.62 13.71
C LYS A 48 14.67 10.39 13.26
N GLU A 49 13.64 10.56 12.44
CA GLU A 49 12.89 9.45 11.85
C GLU A 49 13.81 8.57 10.99
N SER A 50 14.64 9.16 10.12
CA SER A 50 15.54 8.41 9.24
C SER A 50 16.57 7.56 10.00
N SER A 51 17.06 8.05 11.15
CA SER A 51 17.95 7.29 12.01
C SER A 51 17.24 6.09 12.64
N LEU A 52 16.00 6.27 13.11
CA LEU A 52 15.19 5.19 13.67
C LEU A 52 14.75 4.19 12.60
N LEU A 53 14.47 4.65 11.39
CA LEU A 53 14.11 3.82 10.24
C LEU A 53 15.24 2.88 9.84
N ARG A 54 16.50 3.34 9.88
CA ARG A 54 17.67 2.47 9.65
C ARG A 54 17.75 1.35 10.69
N ILE A 55 17.50 1.67 11.96
CA ILE A 55 17.46 0.69 13.05
C ILE A 55 16.29 -0.29 12.84
N ASP A 56 15.11 0.21 12.45
CA ASP A 56 13.93 -0.61 12.20
C ASP A 56 14.15 -1.62 11.06
N ARG A 57 14.71 -1.16 9.95
CA ARG A 57 15.01 -2.01 8.78
C ARG A 57 15.99 -3.12 9.10
N LEU A 58 16.98 -2.88 9.97
CA LEU A 58 18.00 -3.87 10.31
C LEU A 58 17.50 -4.85 11.39
N LEU A 59 16.97 -4.34 12.49
CA LEU A 59 16.78 -5.11 13.72
C LEU A 59 15.32 -5.41 14.04
N VAL A 60 14.42 -4.46 13.77
CA VAL A 60 13.15 -4.40 14.49
C VAL A 60 12.02 -5.06 13.72
N SER A 61 11.54 -4.46 12.62
CA SER A 61 10.44 -5.02 11.81
C SER A 61 10.88 -5.62 10.47
N GLY A 62 12.04 -5.22 9.96
CA GLY A 62 12.56 -5.65 8.66
C GLY A 62 13.38 -6.94 8.71
N GLY A 63 14.69 -6.78 8.92
CA GLY A 63 15.73 -7.81 8.78
C GLY A 63 15.62 -8.94 9.79
N ALA A 64 16.11 -8.73 11.02
CA ALA A 64 16.11 -9.76 12.06
C ALA A 64 14.73 -10.04 12.68
N ARG A 65 13.75 -9.16 12.44
CA ARG A 65 12.37 -9.24 12.96
C ARG A 65 12.30 -9.55 14.46
N LEU A 66 13.18 -8.93 15.25
CA LEU A 66 13.36 -9.25 16.67
C LEU A 66 12.07 -9.12 17.48
N VAL A 67 11.19 -8.18 17.10
CA VAL A 67 9.90 -7.97 17.78
C VAL A 67 8.97 -9.20 17.67
N LEU A 68 9.16 -10.08 16.69
CA LEU A 68 8.40 -11.34 16.61
C LEU A 68 9.10 -12.47 17.37
N PHE A 69 10.44 -12.49 17.40
CA PHE A 69 11.22 -13.58 17.97
C PHE A 69 11.47 -13.46 19.48
N LEU A 70 11.71 -12.25 20.00
CA LEU A 70 12.02 -12.05 21.42
C LEU A 70 10.87 -12.46 22.36
N PRO A 71 9.60 -12.10 22.10
CA PRO A 71 8.49 -12.58 22.93
C PRO A 71 8.39 -14.11 22.94
N LEU A 72 8.59 -14.75 21.80
CA LEU A 72 8.54 -16.21 21.66
C LEU A 72 9.66 -16.88 22.47
N LEU A 73 10.87 -16.33 22.41
CA LEU A 73 12.01 -16.80 23.19
C LEU A 73 11.75 -16.65 24.69
N ALA A 74 11.18 -15.52 25.13
CA ALA A 74 10.77 -15.32 26.51
C ALA A 74 9.72 -16.35 26.96
N VAL A 75 8.69 -16.62 26.15
CA VAL A 75 7.69 -17.67 26.44
C VAL A 75 8.36 -19.04 26.58
N MET A 76 9.29 -19.39 25.70
CA MET A 76 10.02 -20.66 25.77
C MET A 76 10.83 -20.77 27.06
N LEU A 77 11.53 -19.70 27.47
CA LEU A 77 12.32 -19.68 28.71
C LEU A 77 11.44 -19.80 29.95
N LEU A 78 10.31 -19.11 29.99
CA LEU A 78 9.34 -19.24 31.09
C LEU A 78 8.79 -20.65 31.19
N GLY A 79 8.48 -21.29 30.05
CA GLY A 79 8.06 -22.69 30.00
C GLY A 79 9.17 -23.66 30.45
N ALA A 80 10.40 -23.44 30.03
CA ALA A 80 11.55 -24.26 30.43
C ALA A 80 11.85 -24.15 31.93
N ALA A 81 11.80 -22.94 32.50
CA ALA A 81 11.99 -22.72 33.93
C ALA A 81 10.94 -23.49 34.76
N GLN A 82 9.68 -23.50 34.30
CA GLN A 82 8.59 -24.24 34.93
C GLN A 82 8.73 -25.75 34.79
N SER A 83 9.14 -26.25 33.62
CA SER A 83 9.24 -27.70 33.39
C SER A 83 10.45 -28.34 34.07
N TYR A 84 11.57 -27.63 34.14
CA TYR A 84 12.83 -28.16 34.67
C TYR A 84 13.12 -27.72 36.11
N GLY A 85 12.30 -26.85 36.71
CA GLY A 85 12.51 -26.37 38.08
C GLY A 85 12.38 -27.44 39.16
N ALA A 86 11.71 -28.56 38.88
CA ALA A 86 11.54 -29.68 39.81
C ALA A 86 12.52 -30.85 39.56
N ASN A 87 13.34 -30.79 38.51
CA ASN A 87 14.31 -31.84 38.19
C ASN A 87 15.63 -31.64 38.95
N ASP A 88 16.42 -32.72 39.02
CA ASP A 88 17.73 -32.70 39.66
C ASP A 88 18.68 -31.67 38.99
N THR A 89 19.11 -30.68 39.76
CA THR A 89 19.93 -29.54 39.30
C THR A 89 21.41 -29.71 39.64
N GLU A 90 21.85 -30.92 40.00
CA GLU A 90 23.26 -31.22 40.33
C GLU A 90 24.23 -30.70 39.25
N TRP A 91 23.97 -30.94 37.97
CA TRP A 91 24.82 -30.46 36.88
C TRP A 91 24.97 -28.92 36.87
N TRP A 92 23.91 -28.17 37.18
CA TRP A 92 23.94 -26.70 37.22
C TRP A 92 24.73 -26.21 38.43
N ASN A 93 24.49 -26.84 39.58
CA ASN A 93 25.14 -26.53 40.84
C ASN A 93 26.66 -26.75 40.77
N GLU A 94 27.10 -27.80 40.07
CA GLU A 94 28.52 -28.15 39.94
C GLU A 94 29.27 -27.30 38.90
N THR A 95 28.60 -26.84 37.83
CA THR A 95 29.30 -26.24 36.67
C THR A 95 29.05 -24.76 36.46
N LEU A 96 27.83 -24.27 36.71
CA LEU A 96 27.37 -22.95 36.23
C LEU A 96 26.92 -22.01 37.35
N ARG A 97 26.64 -22.53 38.56
CA ARG A 97 26.16 -21.73 39.69
C ARG A 97 27.12 -20.63 40.11
N ASP A 98 28.42 -20.92 40.16
CA ASP A 98 29.44 -19.91 40.52
C ASP A 98 29.55 -18.83 39.44
N ALA A 99 29.44 -19.20 38.16
CA ALA A 99 29.43 -18.27 37.04
C ALA A 99 28.13 -17.42 36.98
N ALA A 100 27.01 -17.96 37.44
CA ALA A 100 25.71 -17.29 37.51
C ALA A 100 25.53 -16.44 38.78
N GLY A 101 26.59 -16.19 39.56
CA GLY A 101 26.53 -15.36 40.78
C GLY A 101 25.79 -16.02 41.94
N GLY A 102 25.76 -17.36 41.99
CA GLY A 102 25.13 -18.14 43.06
C GLY A 102 23.62 -18.36 42.90
N LEU A 103 23.03 -17.89 41.80
CA LEU A 103 21.60 -18.06 41.49
C LEU A 103 21.27 -19.51 41.08
N SER A 104 20.06 -19.95 41.43
CA SER A 104 19.50 -21.23 40.96
C SER A 104 19.28 -21.21 39.45
N LEU A 105 19.16 -22.39 38.84
CA LEU A 105 18.83 -22.52 37.40
C LEU A 105 17.50 -21.79 37.07
N VAL A 106 16.51 -21.94 37.94
CA VAL A 106 15.17 -21.35 37.79
C VAL A 106 15.23 -19.83 37.88
N LYS A 107 15.88 -19.27 38.90
CA LYS A 107 16.01 -17.82 39.03
C LYS A 107 16.85 -17.21 37.91
N THR A 108 17.90 -17.89 37.47
CA THR A 108 18.75 -17.44 36.36
C THR A 108 17.99 -17.40 35.04
N THR A 109 17.16 -18.42 34.77
CA THR A 109 16.31 -18.46 33.56
C THR A 109 15.23 -17.38 33.58
N TYR A 110 14.62 -17.06 34.74
CA TYR A 110 13.71 -15.91 34.86
C TYR A 110 14.39 -14.56 34.69
N VAL A 111 15.61 -14.39 35.21
CA VAL A 111 16.42 -13.18 34.98
C VAL A 111 16.74 -13.02 33.49
N ALA A 112 17.12 -14.10 32.80
CA ALA A 112 17.35 -14.08 31.36
C ALA A 112 16.08 -13.73 30.57
N ALA A 113 14.93 -14.30 30.94
CA ALA A 113 13.64 -13.95 30.34
C ALA A 113 13.29 -12.48 30.57
N LEU A 114 13.52 -11.95 31.78
CA LEU A 114 13.31 -10.53 32.08
C LEU A 114 14.18 -9.61 31.21
N LEU A 115 15.46 -9.94 31.01
CA LEU A 115 16.34 -9.16 30.13
C LEU A 115 15.85 -9.14 28.68
N ILE A 116 15.33 -10.27 28.19
CA ILE A 116 14.73 -10.36 26.85
C ILE A 116 13.48 -9.48 26.76
N LEU A 117 12.61 -9.49 27.76
CA LEU A 117 11.43 -8.62 27.78
C LEU A 117 11.80 -7.14 27.84
N ILE A 118 12.83 -6.75 28.60
CA ILE A 118 13.34 -5.37 28.62
C ILE A 118 13.87 -4.96 27.25
N ALA A 119 14.62 -5.85 26.57
CA ALA A 119 15.09 -5.60 25.21
C ALA A 119 13.92 -5.44 24.23
N ASP A 120 12.87 -6.24 24.36
CA ASP A 120 11.68 -6.14 23.52
C ASP A 120 10.89 -4.84 23.75
N VAL A 121 10.72 -4.41 25.00
CA VAL A 121 10.16 -3.09 25.33
C VAL A 121 10.99 -1.97 24.71
N PHE A 122 12.32 -2.08 24.76
CA PHE A 122 13.20 -1.09 24.13
C PHE A 122 13.00 -1.04 22.60
N LEU A 123 12.85 -2.18 21.93
CA LEU A 123 12.56 -2.21 20.49
C LEU A 123 11.17 -1.65 20.15
N LEU A 124 10.15 -1.98 20.94
CA LEU A 124 8.79 -1.46 20.75
C LEU A 124 8.70 0.05 20.99
N THR A 125 9.45 0.57 21.96
CA THR A 125 9.53 2.03 22.20
C THR A 125 10.23 2.75 21.05
N ILE A 126 11.27 2.16 20.45
CA ILE A 126 11.88 2.69 19.21
C ILE A 126 10.85 2.76 18.08
N LEU A 127 10.07 1.70 17.85
CA LEU A 127 9.01 1.70 16.82
C LEU A 127 7.94 2.74 17.11
N LEU A 128 7.47 2.80 18.35
CA LEU A 128 6.44 3.74 18.75
C LEU A 128 6.90 5.18 18.51
N ARG A 129 8.17 5.47 18.84
CA ARG A 129 8.77 6.78 18.62
C ARG A 129 8.89 7.10 17.13
N MET A 130 9.33 6.14 16.30
CA MET A 130 9.37 6.30 14.85
C MET A 130 8.00 6.66 14.28
N MET A 131 6.97 5.88 14.58
CA MET A 131 5.61 6.14 14.07
C MET A 131 5.01 7.44 14.63
N THR A 132 5.34 7.80 15.87
CA THR A 132 4.94 9.10 16.42
C THR A 132 5.57 10.25 15.65
N TYR A 133 6.86 10.13 15.27
CA TYR A 133 7.50 11.10 14.38
C TYR A 133 6.85 11.15 13.00
N THR A 134 6.58 10.01 12.40
CA THR A 134 5.86 9.94 11.12
C THR A 134 4.52 10.66 11.20
N ARG A 135 3.74 10.42 12.27
CA ARG A 135 2.46 11.09 12.51
C ARG A 135 2.61 12.60 12.67
N THR A 136 3.60 13.06 13.42
CA THR A 136 3.83 14.50 13.61
C THR A 136 4.22 15.19 12.31
N ILE A 137 5.08 14.56 11.50
CA ILE A 137 5.49 15.09 10.18
C ILE A 137 4.26 15.13 9.26
N PHE A 138 3.48 14.05 9.21
CA PHE A 138 2.26 13.97 8.40
C PHE A 138 1.26 15.09 8.75
N HIS A 139 1.01 15.34 10.04
CA HIS A 139 0.11 16.41 10.47
C HIS A 139 0.69 17.81 10.20
N HIS A 140 1.99 18.02 10.40
CA HIS A 140 2.63 19.29 10.09
C HIS A 140 2.54 19.62 8.61
N GLU A 141 2.84 18.64 7.74
CA GLU A 141 2.75 18.82 6.29
C GLU A 141 1.29 19.04 5.85
N ALA A 142 0.34 18.33 6.45
CA ALA A 142 -1.08 18.53 6.22
C ALA A 142 -1.54 19.96 6.57
N ASP A 143 -1.05 20.49 7.69
CA ASP A 143 -1.40 21.82 8.17
C ASP A 143 -0.70 22.91 7.34
N ALA A 144 0.55 22.69 6.93
CA ALA A 144 1.29 23.58 6.02
C ALA A 144 0.57 23.70 4.67
N LEU A 145 0.18 22.58 4.07
CA LEU A 145 -0.58 22.56 2.81
C LEU A 145 -1.94 23.24 2.96
N THR A 146 -2.64 22.99 4.07
CA THR A 146 -3.95 23.62 4.35
C THR A 146 -3.83 25.13 4.55
N SER A 147 -2.80 25.59 5.27
CA SER A 147 -2.52 27.01 5.50
C SER A 147 -2.13 27.76 4.23
N SER A 148 -1.56 27.05 3.24
CA SER A 148 -1.21 27.58 1.92
C SER A 148 -2.41 27.68 0.97
N GLY A 149 -3.62 27.35 1.44
CA GLY A 149 -4.86 27.43 0.67
C GLY A 149 -5.21 26.15 -0.11
N LEU A 150 -4.44 25.06 0.03
CA LEU A 150 -4.78 23.77 -0.56
C LEU A 150 -5.76 23.00 0.34
N THR A 151 -6.78 22.37 -0.25
CA THR A 151 -7.77 21.60 0.50
C THR A 151 -7.28 20.17 0.79
N PHE A 152 -6.17 20.03 1.53
CA PHE A 152 -5.53 18.73 1.77
C PHE A 152 -6.35 17.81 2.67
N ARG A 153 -6.92 18.33 3.76
CA ARG A 153 -7.72 17.54 4.71
C ARG A 153 -9.00 16.97 4.10
N SER A 154 -9.50 17.57 3.02
CA SER A 154 -10.65 17.07 2.25
C SER A 154 -10.25 16.30 1.00
N THR A 155 -8.94 16.15 0.74
CA THR A 155 -8.46 15.32 -0.35
C THR A 155 -8.75 13.86 -0.06
N HIS A 156 -9.14 13.14 -1.11
CA HIS A 156 -9.41 11.72 -1.03
C HIS A 156 -8.18 10.96 -0.51
N GLY A 157 -8.38 10.00 0.39
CA GLY A 157 -7.28 9.23 0.98
C GLY A 157 -6.65 9.78 2.27
N TYR A 158 -6.82 11.08 2.60
CA TYR A 158 -6.29 11.65 3.86
C TYR A 158 -6.86 10.96 5.11
N ALA A 159 -8.18 10.75 5.13
CA ALA A 159 -8.85 10.12 6.27
C ALA A 159 -8.43 8.66 6.47
N GLU A 160 -8.23 7.92 5.38
CA GLU A 160 -7.76 6.53 5.40
C GLU A 160 -6.33 6.44 5.90
N MET A 161 -5.44 7.28 5.37
CA MET A 161 -4.05 7.37 5.79
C MET A 161 -3.93 7.71 7.28
N ARG A 162 -4.70 8.70 7.75
CA ARG A 162 -4.80 9.02 9.17
C ARG A 162 -5.27 7.84 10.00
N ALA A 163 -6.31 7.13 9.57
CA ALA A 163 -6.83 5.96 10.28
C ALA A 163 -5.79 4.83 10.35
N THR A 164 -5.01 4.61 9.30
CA THR A 164 -3.92 3.62 9.26
C THR A 164 -2.77 4.01 10.21
N ILE A 165 -2.37 5.28 10.25
CA ILE A 165 -1.34 5.79 11.17
C ILE A 165 -1.82 5.67 12.63
N ASP A 166 -3.00 6.21 12.96
CA ASP A 166 -3.54 6.19 14.31
C ASP A 166 -3.81 4.75 14.78
N GLY A 167 -4.30 3.89 13.88
CA GLY A 167 -4.56 2.48 14.14
C GLY A 167 -3.29 1.70 14.47
N SER A 168 -2.22 1.89 13.72
CA SER A 168 -0.93 1.22 13.96
C SER A 168 -0.21 1.71 15.22
N ILE A 169 -0.29 3.01 15.54
CA ILE A 169 0.20 3.54 16.82
C ILE A 169 -0.56 2.93 18.00
N ARG A 170 -1.89 2.86 17.92
CA ARG A 170 -2.72 2.24 18.97
C ARG A 170 -2.37 0.77 19.18
N GLN A 171 -2.12 0.02 18.11
CA GLN A 171 -1.71 -1.38 18.16
C GLN A 171 -0.35 -1.57 18.85
N ILE A 172 0.67 -0.77 18.49
CA ILE A 172 1.99 -0.86 19.14
C ILE A 172 1.93 -0.40 20.59
N THR A 173 1.12 0.62 20.89
CA THR A 173 0.92 1.07 22.28
C THR A 173 0.27 -0.05 23.12
N ALA A 174 -0.75 -0.72 22.60
CA ALA A 174 -1.40 -1.83 23.27
C ALA A 174 -0.42 -3.00 23.52
N THR A 175 0.31 -3.45 22.49
CA THR A 175 1.31 -4.53 22.64
C THR A 175 2.43 -4.15 23.60
N SER A 176 2.99 -2.94 23.49
CA SER A 176 4.02 -2.44 24.39
C SER A 176 3.53 -2.38 25.84
N SER A 177 2.29 -1.95 26.08
CA SER A 177 1.73 -1.89 27.44
C SER A 177 1.62 -3.28 28.08
N LEU A 178 1.21 -4.30 27.31
CA LEU A 178 1.09 -5.68 27.77
C LEU A 178 2.46 -6.30 28.10
N ILE A 179 3.49 -5.99 27.31
CA ILE A 179 4.85 -6.50 27.54
C ILE A 179 5.51 -5.78 28.72
N VAL A 180 5.27 -4.48 28.89
CA VAL A 180 5.70 -3.73 30.09
C VAL A 180 5.05 -4.30 31.36
N ILE A 181 3.74 -4.54 31.34
CA ILE A 181 3.01 -5.18 32.45
C ILE A 181 3.60 -6.56 32.74
N SER A 182 3.85 -7.37 31.70
CA SER A 182 4.48 -8.68 31.86
C SER A 182 5.86 -8.58 32.54
N SER A 183 6.70 -7.64 32.10
CA SER A 183 8.05 -7.42 32.65
C SER A 183 8.02 -7.02 34.12
N ILE A 184 7.13 -6.08 34.49
CA ILE A 184 6.95 -5.63 35.87
C ILE A 184 6.47 -6.78 36.74
N LEU A 185 5.47 -7.55 36.29
CA LEU A 185 4.94 -8.69 37.02
C LEU A 185 6.00 -9.78 37.23
N LEU A 186 6.84 -10.07 36.23
CA LEU A 186 7.94 -11.03 36.36
C LEU A 186 8.99 -10.55 37.39
N ALA A 187 9.36 -9.27 37.34
CA ALA A 187 10.29 -8.67 38.29
C ALA A 187 9.74 -8.72 39.73
N LEU A 188 8.47 -8.36 39.92
CA LEU A 188 7.79 -8.45 41.22
C LEU A 188 7.69 -9.90 41.71
N SER A 189 7.42 -10.84 40.80
CA SER A 189 7.32 -12.27 41.12
C SER A 189 8.61 -12.82 41.73
N MET A 190 9.78 -12.36 41.24
CA MET A 190 11.09 -12.71 41.82
C MET A 190 11.43 -11.94 43.10
N GLY A 191 10.86 -10.74 43.29
CA GLY A 191 11.08 -9.91 44.47
C GLY A 191 10.23 -10.30 45.68
N PHE A 192 9.07 -10.94 45.43
CA PHE A 192 8.11 -11.35 46.46
C PHE A 192 7.81 -12.86 46.37
N PRO A 193 8.78 -13.73 46.69
CA PRO A 193 8.55 -15.18 46.72
C PRO A 193 7.43 -15.57 47.71
N SER A 194 6.71 -16.64 47.41
CA SER A 194 5.57 -17.12 48.20
C SER A 194 5.86 -18.49 48.80
N GLY A 195 6.00 -18.58 50.12
CA GLY A 195 6.32 -19.85 50.79
C GLY A 195 7.75 -20.34 50.47
N ASP A 196 7.88 -21.64 50.17
CA ASP A 196 9.14 -22.30 49.79
C ASP A 196 9.49 -22.13 48.30
N GLU A 197 8.62 -21.50 47.51
CA GLU A 197 8.87 -21.27 46.08
C GLU A 197 9.80 -20.07 45.87
N GLU A 198 10.75 -20.21 44.95
CA GLU A 198 11.72 -19.15 44.61
C GLU A 198 11.07 -17.90 43.96
N VAL A 199 9.82 -18.02 43.50
CA VAL A 199 9.08 -17.05 42.68
C VAL A 199 7.59 -17.14 43.02
N SER A 200 6.86 -16.01 43.02
CA SER A 200 5.40 -16.05 43.25
C SER A 200 4.63 -16.63 42.06
N PRO A 201 3.90 -17.75 42.22
CA PRO A 201 3.25 -18.45 41.11
C PRO A 201 2.10 -17.62 40.51
N VAL A 202 1.39 -16.85 41.33
CA VAL A 202 0.30 -15.97 40.89
C VAL A 202 0.84 -14.83 40.01
N LEU A 203 1.89 -14.14 40.46
CA LEU A 203 2.48 -13.04 39.69
C LEU A 203 3.14 -13.54 38.40
N LEU A 204 3.74 -14.73 38.44
CA LEU A 204 4.33 -15.37 37.27
C LEU A 204 3.26 -15.76 36.24
N ALA A 205 2.12 -16.30 36.69
CA ALA A 205 0.99 -16.64 35.84
C ALA A 205 0.33 -15.40 35.20
N LEU A 206 0.23 -14.28 35.93
CA LEU A 206 -0.21 -13.01 35.36
C LEU A 206 0.81 -12.45 34.37
N SER A 207 2.12 -12.58 34.65
CA SER A 207 3.18 -12.16 33.74
C SER A 207 3.15 -12.93 32.42
N THR A 208 3.06 -14.27 32.49
CA THR A 208 2.98 -15.13 31.31
C THR A 208 1.69 -14.84 30.53
N GLY A 209 0.57 -14.66 31.22
CA GLY A 209 -0.69 -14.25 30.60
C GLY A 209 -0.59 -12.94 29.83
N SER A 210 0.00 -11.91 30.44
CA SER A 210 0.21 -10.61 29.78
C SER A 210 1.15 -10.71 28.58
N LEU A 211 2.20 -11.55 28.66
CA LEU A 211 3.13 -11.80 27.55
C LEU A 211 2.43 -12.46 26.36
N LEU A 212 1.68 -13.53 26.63
CA LEU A 212 0.93 -14.27 25.61
C LEU A 212 -0.13 -13.36 24.97
N ALA A 213 -0.82 -12.52 25.75
CA ALA A 213 -1.77 -11.54 25.23
C ALA A 213 -1.09 -10.51 24.33
N GLY A 214 0.06 -9.96 24.76
CA GLY A 214 0.85 -9.01 23.97
C GLY A 214 1.25 -9.58 22.61
N HIS A 215 1.78 -10.81 22.62
CA HIS A 215 2.17 -11.50 21.38
C HIS A 215 0.96 -11.86 20.50
N GLY A 216 -0.17 -12.25 21.10
CA GLY A 216 -1.42 -12.51 20.40
C GLY A 216 -1.94 -11.28 19.64
N VAL A 217 -1.98 -10.12 20.30
CA VAL A 217 -2.38 -8.84 19.67
C VAL A 217 -1.46 -8.47 18.51
N GLN A 218 -0.14 -8.69 18.66
CA GLN A 218 0.83 -8.39 17.61
C GLN A 218 0.63 -9.27 16.36
N LEU A 219 0.31 -10.55 16.52
CA LEU A 219 0.04 -11.47 15.41
C LEU A 219 -1.30 -11.15 14.71
N ILE A 220 -2.33 -10.77 15.46
CA ILE A 220 -3.63 -10.42 14.89
C ILE A 220 -3.55 -9.13 14.07
N SER A 221 -2.70 -8.20 14.51
CA SER A 221 -2.54 -6.88 13.89
C SER A 221 -1.85 -6.98 12.51
N VAL A 222 -2.53 -6.55 11.45
CA VAL A 222 -1.91 -6.32 10.13
C VAL A 222 -1.34 -4.90 10.16
N ARG A 223 -0.01 -4.77 10.05
CA ARG A 223 0.65 -3.46 9.97
C ARG A 223 1.30 -3.31 8.60
N SER A 224 0.89 -2.30 7.85
CA SER A 224 1.67 -1.79 6.70
C SER A 224 2.88 -1.03 7.24
N ARG A 225 4.02 -1.16 6.55
CA ARG A 225 5.19 -0.36 6.88
C ARG A 225 5.01 1.00 6.22
N TYR A 226 5.32 2.06 6.95
CA TYR A 226 5.25 3.41 6.43
C TYR A 226 6.28 4.31 7.10
N ASN A 227 6.65 5.38 6.42
CA ASN A 227 7.54 6.43 6.93
C ASN A 227 7.28 7.75 6.19
N ALA A 228 7.53 8.89 6.85
CA ALA A 228 7.44 10.22 6.24
C ALA A 228 8.79 10.75 5.75
N SER A 229 9.90 10.13 6.18
CA SER A 229 11.25 10.54 5.81
C SER A 229 11.58 10.34 4.33
N GLU A 230 11.08 9.26 3.72
CA GLU A 230 11.23 8.98 2.30
C GLU A 230 9.99 9.49 1.55
N PRO A 231 10.13 10.13 0.37
CA PRO A 231 9.00 10.65 -0.39
C PRO A 231 7.93 9.62 -0.76
N TRP A 232 8.35 8.38 -1.00
CA TRP A 232 7.48 7.23 -1.30
C TRP A 232 7.12 6.39 -0.06
N GLY A 233 7.56 6.82 1.13
CA GLY A 233 7.52 6.04 2.35
C GLY A 233 6.12 5.67 2.81
N MET A 234 5.09 6.34 2.29
CA MET A 234 3.70 6.10 2.62
C MET A 234 2.93 5.24 1.61
N LEU A 235 3.50 4.95 0.44
CA LEU A 235 2.82 4.22 -0.64
C LEU A 235 2.29 2.84 -0.20
N GLU A 236 3.08 2.06 0.56
CA GLU A 236 2.66 0.73 1.03
C GLU A 236 1.48 0.75 2.01
N ALA A 237 1.26 1.88 2.70
CA ALA A 237 0.19 2.04 3.68
C ALA A 237 -1.08 2.67 3.10
N PHE A 238 -1.00 3.16 1.88
CA PHE A 238 -2.14 3.70 1.16
C PHE A 238 -2.90 2.58 0.45
N SER A 239 -4.23 2.66 0.47
CA SER A 239 -5.10 1.80 -0.30
C SER A 239 -6.03 2.69 -1.15
N PRO A 240 -6.19 2.39 -2.44
CA PRO A 240 -6.96 3.21 -3.37
C PRO A 240 -8.45 3.16 -3.01
N PRO A 241 -9.13 4.28 -2.69
CA PRO A 241 -10.52 4.20 -2.28
C PRO A 241 -11.50 4.29 -3.47
N ILE A 242 -11.13 5.00 -4.55
CA ILE A 242 -11.95 5.18 -5.76
C ILE A 242 -11.05 5.29 -7.01
N HIS A 243 -11.51 4.75 -8.13
CA HIS A 243 -10.90 4.95 -9.45
C HIS A 243 -11.97 5.29 -10.51
N PRO A 244 -11.61 5.97 -11.62
CA PRO A 244 -12.50 6.13 -12.76
C PRO A 244 -12.77 4.79 -13.45
N ALA A 245 -13.98 4.61 -13.99
CA ALA A 245 -14.36 3.39 -14.69
C ALA A 245 -13.87 3.36 -16.15
N LEU A 246 -13.91 4.51 -16.83
CA LEU A 246 -13.34 4.69 -18.17
C LEU A 246 -12.07 5.54 -18.04
N LEU A 247 -10.94 5.01 -18.48
CA LEU A 247 -9.67 5.70 -18.40
C LEU A 247 -9.52 6.67 -19.57
N SER A 248 -9.31 7.94 -19.24
CA SER A 248 -8.99 8.98 -20.24
C SER A 248 -7.49 9.05 -20.47
N ARG A 249 -6.71 8.84 -19.39
CA ARG A 249 -5.25 8.84 -19.40
C ARG A 249 -4.79 7.61 -18.64
N PRO A 250 -4.63 6.49 -19.35
CA PRO A 250 -4.52 5.18 -18.73
C PRO A 250 -3.44 5.08 -17.64
N PHE A 251 -2.24 5.59 -17.90
CA PHE A 251 -1.16 5.56 -16.90
C PHE A 251 -1.40 6.55 -15.77
N ASN A 252 -1.79 7.79 -16.08
CA ASN A 252 -2.04 8.81 -15.06
C ASN A 252 -3.19 8.41 -14.12
N ASP A 253 -4.29 7.89 -14.65
CA ASP A 253 -5.48 7.52 -13.89
C ASP A 253 -5.20 6.32 -12.98
N VAL A 254 -4.47 5.30 -13.47
CA VAL A 254 -4.04 4.14 -12.65
C VAL A 254 -3.08 4.57 -11.56
N ILE A 255 -2.12 5.45 -11.86
CA ILE A 255 -1.12 5.90 -10.89
C ILE A 255 -1.74 6.83 -9.84
N LYS A 256 -2.59 7.77 -10.25
CA LYS A 256 -3.33 8.65 -9.33
C LYS A 256 -4.24 7.90 -8.37
N ALA A 257 -4.78 6.75 -8.78
CA ALA A 257 -5.55 5.92 -7.88
C ALA A 257 -4.69 5.32 -6.74
N HIS A 258 -3.41 5.02 -7.01
CA HIS A 258 -2.51 4.31 -6.07
C HIS A 258 -1.43 5.19 -5.42
N ILE A 259 -1.44 6.49 -5.71
CA ILE A 259 -0.50 7.43 -5.10
C ILE A 259 -1.04 7.93 -3.77
N ASP A 260 -0.17 8.01 -2.76
CA ASP A 260 -0.56 8.62 -1.50
C ASP A 260 -0.81 10.13 -1.68
N PRO A 261 -1.70 10.74 -0.88
CA PRO A 261 -2.13 12.12 -1.10
C PRO A 261 -1.00 13.15 -0.92
N LEU A 262 0.03 12.87 -0.11
CA LEU A 262 1.18 13.77 0.04
C LEU A 262 2.04 13.76 -1.23
N LEU A 263 2.44 12.57 -1.68
CA LEU A 263 3.24 12.43 -2.89
C LEU A 263 2.49 12.96 -4.12
N GLY A 264 1.17 12.72 -4.20
CA GLY A 264 0.33 13.25 -5.27
C GLY A 264 0.37 14.79 -5.38
N ILE A 265 0.38 15.49 -4.25
CA ILE A 265 0.51 16.95 -4.22
C ILE A 265 1.92 17.38 -4.62
N ARG A 266 2.95 16.75 -4.07
CA ARG A 266 4.35 17.07 -4.40
C ARG A 266 4.65 16.89 -5.89
N ILE A 267 4.17 15.80 -6.50
CA ILE A 267 4.27 15.58 -7.94
C ILE A 267 3.50 16.66 -8.71
N THR A 268 2.29 17.01 -8.27
CA THR A 268 1.49 18.05 -8.94
C THR A 268 2.15 19.43 -8.85
N GLU A 269 2.70 19.79 -7.70
CA GLU A 269 3.42 21.04 -7.48
C GLU A 269 4.70 21.10 -8.30
N TYR A 270 5.46 20.01 -8.30
CA TYR A 270 6.66 19.89 -9.12
C TYR A 270 6.36 20.00 -10.62
N LEU A 271 5.32 19.32 -11.10
CA LEU A 271 4.94 19.43 -12.50
C LEU A 271 4.43 20.83 -12.85
N LYS A 272 3.87 21.60 -11.91
CA LYS A 272 3.54 23.01 -12.15
C LYS A 272 4.77 23.87 -12.41
N THR A 273 5.93 23.59 -11.81
CA THR A 273 7.16 24.36 -12.10
C THR A 273 7.68 24.07 -13.50
N VAL A 274 7.60 22.81 -13.93
CA VAL A 274 7.95 22.37 -15.29
C VAL A 274 7.00 22.95 -16.34
N ARG A 275 5.81 23.45 -15.94
CA ARG A 275 4.81 24.02 -16.88
C ARG A 275 5.38 25.12 -17.77
N SER A 276 6.29 25.93 -17.25
CA SER A 276 6.92 27.02 -18.01
C SER A 276 7.93 26.55 -19.07
N GLU A 277 8.31 25.27 -19.02
CA GLU A 277 9.33 24.64 -19.88
C GLU A 277 8.71 23.70 -20.93
N LEU A 278 7.37 23.70 -21.06
CA LEU A 278 6.69 22.94 -22.12
C LEU A 278 6.85 23.62 -23.48
N MET A 279 7.01 22.79 -24.51
CA MET A 279 7.00 23.21 -25.90
C MET A 279 5.60 23.72 -26.32
N GLU A 280 5.55 24.65 -27.29
CA GLU A 280 4.29 25.19 -27.81
C GLU A 280 3.36 24.08 -28.30
N GLY A 281 2.08 24.13 -27.90
CA GLY A 281 1.06 23.16 -28.27
C GLY A 281 0.99 21.90 -27.41
N CYS A 282 1.92 21.67 -26.47
CA CYS A 282 1.86 20.54 -25.54
C CYS A 282 1.11 20.88 -24.25
N THR A 283 0.26 19.98 -23.79
CA THR A 283 -0.41 20.10 -22.48
C THR A 283 0.34 19.36 -21.39
N MET A 284 0.30 19.87 -20.14
CA MET A 284 0.87 19.19 -18.95
C MET A 284 0.34 17.75 -18.80
N SER A 285 -0.93 17.64 -19.14
CA SER A 285 -1.74 16.46 -19.25
C SER A 285 -1.15 15.36 -20.13
N GLU A 286 -0.74 15.71 -21.35
CA GLU A 286 -0.09 14.80 -22.30
C GLU A 286 1.34 14.49 -21.88
N LEU A 287 2.05 15.48 -21.32
CA LEU A 287 3.38 15.26 -20.76
C LEU A 287 3.35 14.20 -19.65
N GLN A 288 2.41 14.30 -18.71
CA GLN A 288 2.25 13.32 -17.62
C GLN A 288 2.04 11.91 -18.16
N GLU A 289 1.09 11.73 -19.08
CA GLU A 289 0.78 10.41 -19.65
C GLU A 289 1.98 9.84 -20.41
N SER A 290 2.62 10.69 -21.23
CA SER A 290 3.79 10.31 -22.02
C SER A 290 4.98 9.95 -21.14
N LEU A 291 5.25 10.74 -20.10
CA LEU A 291 6.32 10.50 -19.14
C LEU A 291 6.15 9.15 -18.46
N LEU A 292 4.95 8.86 -17.94
CA LEU A 292 4.66 7.61 -17.23
C LEU A 292 4.78 6.39 -18.15
N LEU A 293 4.26 6.50 -19.37
CA LEU A 293 4.42 5.47 -20.40
C LEU A 293 5.89 5.24 -20.76
N LEU A 294 6.65 6.31 -21.02
CA LEU A 294 8.05 6.24 -21.39
C LEU A 294 8.91 5.65 -20.26
N LEU A 295 8.64 6.02 -19.01
CA LEU A 295 9.29 5.43 -17.84
C LEU A 295 8.98 3.93 -17.71
N HIS A 296 7.74 3.53 -17.96
CA HIS A 296 7.37 2.11 -18.01
C HIS A 296 8.15 1.36 -19.10
N LEU A 297 8.21 1.89 -20.32
CA LEU A 297 8.95 1.28 -21.44
C LEU A 297 10.46 1.20 -21.17
N ARG A 298 11.05 2.27 -20.59
CA ARG A 298 12.46 2.35 -20.20
C ARG A 298 12.79 1.27 -19.18
N ARG A 299 11.97 1.13 -18.14
CA ARG A 299 12.15 0.11 -17.10
C ARG A 299 12.01 -1.31 -17.63
N SER A 300 11.09 -1.54 -18.56
CA SER A 300 10.94 -2.83 -19.23
C SER A 300 12.06 -3.11 -20.25
N SER A 301 13.09 -2.25 -20.34
CA SER A 301 14.24 -2.33 -21.27
C SER A 301 13.82 -2.36 -22.74
N LEU A 302 12.70 -1.70 -23.06
CA LEU A 302 12.11 -1.70 -24.41
C LEU A 302 12.57 -0.52 -25.26
N ILE A 303 12.99 0.55 -24.61
CA ILE A 303 13.53 1.75 -25.23
C ILE A 303 14.91 2.06 -24.63
N SER A 304 15.77 2.66 -25.45
CA SER A 304 17.07 3.16 -24.99
C SER A 304 16.93 4.49 -24.25
N GLU A 305 17.90 4.83 -23.40
CA GLU A 305 17.99 6.15 -22.75
C GLU A 305 18.00 7.30 -23.77
N SER A 306 18.65 7.10 -24.93
CA SER A 306 18.65 8.07 -26.02
C SER A 306 17.27 8.25 -26.64
N GLU A 307 16.52 7.16 -26.86
CA GLU A 307 15.15 7.23 -27.39
C GLU A 307 14.21 7.92 -26.39
N PHE A 308 14.34 7.59 -25.10
CA PHE A 308 13.60 8.21 -24.01
C PHE A 308 13.80 9.74 -24.00
N ARG A 309 15.05 10.20 -24.03
CA ARG A 309 15.38 11.63 -24.04
C ARG A 309 14.93 12.33 -25.31
N THR A 310 15.10 11.70 -26.46
CA THR A 310 14.67 12.26 -27.76
C THR A 310 13.16 12.48 -27.78
N LYS A 311 12.37 11.53 -27.24
CA LYS A 311 10.91 11.64 -27.21
C LYS A 311 10.43 12.66 -26.18
N LEU A 312 11.06 12.76 -25.00
CA LEU A 312 10.73 13.82 -24.03
C LEU A 312 11.10 15.21 -24.55
N ALA A 313 12.19 15.33 -25.32
CA ALA A 313 12.63 16.59 -25.93
C ALA A 313 11.64 17.15 -26.97
N THR A 314 10.67 16.36 -27.45
CA THR A 314 9.59 16.88 -28.30
C THR A 314 8.49 17.58 -27.50
N MET A 315 8.44 17.41 -26.17
CA MET A 315 7.38 17.95 -25.30
C MET A 315 7.91 18.96 -24.28
N VAL A 316 9.16 18.81 -23.84
CA VAL A 316 9.81 19.63 -22.81
C VAL A 316 11.19 20.06 -23.30
N GLU A 317 11.62 21.25 -22.92
CA GLU A 317 12.94 21.76 -23.26
C GLU A 317 14.05 20.76 -22.85
N PRO A 318 15.04 20.46 -23.71
CA PRO A 318 16.07 19.47 -23.41
C PRO A 318 16.87 19.72 -22.12
N THR A 319 17.04 20.99 -21.74
CA THR A 319 17.71 21.44 -20.51
C THR A 319 16.89 21.09 -19.25
N ALA A 320 15.57 21.12 -19.37
CA ALA A 320 14.61 20.81 -18.31
C ALA A 320 14.42 19.31 -18.07
N ILE A 321 14.69 18.45 -19.07
CA ILE A 321 14.59 16.97 -18.92
C ILE A 321 15.48 16.47 -17.78
N ASP A 322 16.69 17.01 -17.69
CA ASP A 322 17.61 16.68 -16.61
C ASP A 322 17.13 17.24 -15.27
N GLY A 323 16.48 18.41 -15.28
CA GLY A 323 15.81 18.98 -14.13
C GLY A 323 14.72 18.07 -13.59
N LEU A 324 13.93 17.45 -14.49
CA LEU A 324 12.77 16.59 -14.20
C LEU A 324 13.06 15.43 -13.22
N PHE A 325 14.30 14.93 -13.22
CA PHE A 325 14.70 13.76 -12.42
C PHE A 325 15.68 14.07 -11.29
N ARG A 326 16.17 15.32 -11.17
CA ARG A 326 17.11 15.74 -10.12
C ARG A 326 16.43 16.27 -8.85
N HIS A 327 15.10 16.32 -8.82
CA HIS A 327 14.38 16.83 -7.65
C HIS A 327 14.61 15.92 -6.43
N PRO A 328 14.94 16.47 -5.24
CA PRO A 328 15.25 15.67 -4.05
C PRO A 328 14.07 14.81 -3.58
N GLU A 329 12.82 15.25 -3.82
CA GLU A 329 11.63 14.50 -3.40
C GLU A 329 10.93 13.76 -4.56
N VAL A 330 11.07 14.24 -5.80
CA VAL A 330 10.38 13.73 -7.00
C VAL A 330 11.44 13.29 -8.02
N GLY A 331 12.48 12.63 -7.52
CA GLY A 331 13.59 12.16 -8.33
C GLY A 331 13.29 10.86 -9.07
N GLU A 332 14.29 10.36 -9.78
CA GLU A 332 14.21 9.08 -10.51
C GLU A 332 13.79 7.90 -9.62
N GLU A 333 14.31 7.82 -8.38
CA GLU A 333 13.93 6.76 -7.45
C GLU A 333 12.44 6.82 -7.09
N THR A 334 11.89 8.02 -6.84
CA THR A 334 10.47 8.18 -6.50
C THR A 334 9.57 7.69 -7.64
N TRP A 335 9.89 8.08 -8.88
CA TRP A 335 9.15 7.62 -10.06
C TRP A 335 9.25 6.10 -10.25
N ASP A 336 10.43 5.52 -10.05
CA ASP A 336 10.62 4.07 -10.17
C ASP A 336 9.84 3.30 -9.09
N ARG A 337 9.86 3.76 -7.84
CA ARG A 337 9.09 3.17 -6.73
C ARG A 337 7.59 3.28 -6.96
N LEU A 338 7.12 4.44 -7.42
CA LEU A 338 5.71 4.66 -7.74
C LEU A 338 5.23 3.72 -8.84
N LEU A 339 5.96 3.60 -9.94
CA LEU A 339 5.64 2.67 -11.02
C LEU A 339 5.68 1.21 -10.57
N GLN A 340 6.63 0.85 -9.70
CA GLN A 340 6.72 -0.51 -9.14
C GLN A 340 5.49 -0.81 -8.29
N HIS A 341 5.10 0.14 -7.45
CA HIS A 341 3.95 0.03 -6.59
C HIS A 341 2.67 -0.13 -7.42
N ALA A 342 2.41 0.78 -8.37
CA ALA A 342 1.27 0.68 -9.28
C ALA A 342 1.25 -0.65 -10.04
N ARG A 343 2.40 -1.14 -10.53
CA ARG A 343 2.51 -2.45 -11.20
C ARG A 343 2.21 -3.63 -10.28
N SER A 344 2.58 -3.53 -9.01
CA SER A 344 2.30 -4.58 -8.03
C SER A 344 0.81 -4.67 -7.70
N GLN A 345 0.10 -3.54 -7.68
CA GLN A 345 -1.33 -3.45 -7.38
C GLN A 345 -2.21 -3.73 -8.60
N CYS A 346 -1.88 -3.18 -9.77
CA CYS A 346 -2.65 -3.33 -11.02
C CYS A 346 -1.92 -4.17 -12.07
N LYS A 347 -1.53 -5.41 -11.73
CA LYS A 347 -0.87 -6.33 -12.67
C LYS A 347 -1.60 -6.52 -14.01
N PRO A 348 -2.95 -6.63 -14.05
CA PRO A 348 -3.65 -6.91 -15.30
C PRO A 348 -3.52 -5.76 -16.32
N PHE A 349 -3.51 -4.51 -15.87
CA PHE A 349 -3.28 -3.33 -16.72
C PHE A 349 -1.94 -3.42 -17.48
N PHE A 350 -0.85 -3.64 -16.76
CA PHE A 350 0.49 -3.73 -17.39
C PHE A 350 0.62 -4.97 -18.28
N ARG A 351 -0.03 -6.09 -17.93
CA ARG A 351 -0.06 -7.29 -18.79
C ARG A 351 -0.79 -7.07 -20.10
N LEU A 352 -1.90 -6.33 -20.09
CA LEU A 352 -2.64 -5.97 -21.30
C LEU A 352 -1.81 -5.04 -22.19
N HIS A 353 -1.07 -4.12 -21.60
CA HIS A 353 -0.15 -3.25 -22.32
C HIS A 353 1.00 -4.02 -22.96
N ASP A 354 1.61 -4.97 -22.23
CA ASP A 354 2.60 -5.89 -22.76
C ASP A 354 2.04 -6.74 -23.93
N ARG A 355 0.77 -7.16 -23.85
CA ARG A 355 0.08 -7.91 -24.93
C ARG A 355 -0.27 -7.03 -26.13
N MET A 356 -0.71 -5.78 -25.91
CA MET A 356 -0.92 -4.77 -26.96
C MET A 356 0.33 -4.65 -27.83
N ARG A 357 1.50 -4.57 -27.18
CA ARG A 357 2.79 -4.51 -27.85
C ARG A 357 3.10 -5.74 -28.69
N MET A 358 2.70 -6.95 -28.28
CA MET A 358 3.02 -8.18 -29.03
C MET A 358 2.19 -8.33 -30.30
N ARG A 359 1.06 -7.63 -30.43
CA ARG A 359 0.16 -7.73 -31.60
C ARG A 359 0.65 -6.96 -32.84
N ARG A 360 1.89 -6.47 -32.84
CA ARG A 360 2.57 -5.87 -33.99
C ARG A 360 2.37 -6.74 -35.24
N GLY A 361 1.61 -6.24 -36.21
CA GLY A 361 1.51 -6.85 -37.54
C GLY A 361 0.55 -8.05 -37.68
N ILE A 362 -0.26 -8.39 -36.67
CA ILE A 362 -1.31 -9.41 -36.85
C ILE A 362 -2.58 -8.71 -37.37
N SER A 363 -2.77 -8.82 -38.68
CA SER A 363 -3.95 -8.38 -39.42
C SER A 363 -5.25 -8.79 -38.72
N SER A 364 -6.12 -7.80 -38.52
CA SER A 364 -7.60 -7.80 -38.51
C SER A 364 -8.34 -9.14 -38.75
N SER A 365 -8.10 -10.18 -37.95
CA SER A 365 -8.86 -11.43 -38.05
C SER A 365 -10.18 -11.40 -37.26
N ASP A 366 -10.38 -10.39 -36.41
CA ASP A 366 -11.45 -10.32 -35.40
C ASP A 366 -12.44 -9.15 -35.68
N GLY A 367 -13.03 -9.13 -36.87
CA GLY A 367 -14.16 -8.22 -37.16
C GLY A 367 -13.85 -6.71 -37.08
N GLY A 368 -12.58 -6.32 -37.20
CA GLY A 368 -12.14 -4.92 -37.16
C GLY A 368 -11.86 -4.36 -35.77
N PHE A 369 -11.93 -5.17 -34.70
CA PHE A 369 -11.63 -4.72 -33.33
C PHE A 369 -10.46 -5.50 -32.72
N TRP A 370 -9.74 -4.83 -31.82
CA TRP A 370 -8.92 -5.49 -30.81
C TRP A 370 -9.66 -5.41 -29.48
N PHE A 371 -10.11 -6.58 -29.01
CA PHE A 371 -10.73 -6.73 -27.71
C PHE A 371 -9.94 -7.72 -26.87
N ASP A 372 -9.37 -7.23 -25.78
CA ASP A 372 -8.63 -8.05 -24.81
C ASP A 372 -9.02 -7.66 -23.38
N VAL A 373 -9.01 -8.66 -22.50
CA VAL A 373 -9.43 -8.51 -21.10
C VAL A 373 -8.43 -9.26 -20.22
N ASP A 374 -8.15 -8.71 -19.05
CA ASP A 374 -7.34 -9.36 -18.04
C ASP A 374 -7.82 -9.03 -16.64
N MET A 375 -7.51 -9.93 -15.71
CA MET A 375 -7.84 -9.84 -14.29
C MET A 375 -6.78 -10.61 -13.48
N GLU A 376 -6.68 -10.38 -12.17
CA GLU A 376 -5.76 -11.13 -11.33
C GLU A 376 -6.12 -12.63 -11.30
N ASN A 377 -5.16 -13.50 -11.64
CA ASN A 377 -5.37 -14.95 -11.63
C ASN A 377 -5.70 -15.52 -10.24
N LEU A 378 -5.15 -14.90 -9.19
CA LEU A 378 -5.38 -15.24 -7.79
C LEU A 378 -5.89 -14.00 -7.06
N VAL A 379 -7.17 -14.02 -6.70
CA VAL A 379 -7.82 -12.91 -6.00
C VAL A 379 -7.77 -13.14 -4.50
N VAL A 380 -7.14 -12.20 -3.78
CA VAL A 380 -7.06 -12.18 -2.31
C VAL A 380 -7.57 -10.82 -1.83
N GLY A 381 -8.90 -10.67 -1.78
CA GLY A 381 -9.55 -9.38 -1.50
C GLY A 381 -10.19 -8.80 -2.76
N GLN A 382 -9.94 -7.53 -3.06
CA GLN A 382 -10.43 -6.86 -4.27
C GLN A 382 -9.62 -7.27 -5.50
N ALA A 383 -10.30 -7.42 -6.63
CA ALA A 383 -9.69 -7.69 -7.93
C ALA A 383 -9.99 -6.56 -8.91
N ASN A 384 -9.07 -6.31 -9.83
CA ASN A 384 -9.17 -5.31 -10.88
C ASN A 384 -9.29 -6.00 -12.24
N LEU A 385 -10.43 -5.81 -12.89
CA LEU A 385 -10.64 -6.20 -14.27
C LEU A 385 -10.35 -5.02 -15.18
N PHE A 386 -9.56 -5.27 -16.22
CA PHE A 386 -9.30 -4.30 -17.28
C PHE A 386 -9.75 -4.86 -18.62
N ALA A 387 -10.43 -4.04 -19.42
CA ALA A 387 -10.84 -4.36 -20.78
C ALA A 387 -10.30 -3.30 -21.74
N PHE A 388 -9.57 -3.73 -22.76
CA PHE A 388 -8.97 -2.87 -23.79
C PHE A 388 -9.74 -3.08 -25.09
N ILE A 389 -10.26 -1.98 -25.63
CA ILE A 389 -11.04 -1.97 -26.87
C ILE A 389 -10.41 -0.95 -27.81
N LEU A 390 -9.83 -1.43 -28.91
CA LEU A 390 -9.30 -0.58 -29.98
C LEU A 390 -10.04 -0.91 -31.27
N ASN A 391 -10.68 0.10 -31.84
CA ASN A 391 -11.31 -0.01 -33.14
C ASN A 391 -10.26 0.11 -34.24
N SER A 392 -9.98 -0.98 -34.94
CA SER A 392 -9.09 -1.03 -36.11
C SER A 392 -9.87 -0.92 -37.44
N GLY A 393 -11.17 -0.62 -37.36
CA GLY A 393 -12.03 -0.40 -38.51
C GLY A 393 -11.93 1.03 -39.06
N ASP A 394 -12.85 1.34 -39.96
CA ASP A 394 -12.84 2.60 -40.73
C ASP A 394 -13.87 3.61 -40.22
N GLU A 395 -14.84 3.15 -39.42
CA GLU A 395 -15.96 3.96 -38.94
C GLU A 395 -16.00 3.94 -37.40
N SER A 396 -16.43 5.06 -36.81
CA SER A 396 -16.75 5.15 -35.39
C SER A 396 -17.93 4.24 -35.08
N LYS A 397 -17.82 3.46 -34.00
CA LYS A 397 -18.87 2.52 -33.59
C LYS A 397 -19.20 2.70 -32.12
N ASP A 398 -20.49 2.69 -31.83
CA ASP A 398 -21.02 2.63 -30.48
C ASP A 398 -21.08 1.17 -30.02
N LEU A 399 -20.56 0.93 -28.82
CA LEU A 399 -20.29 -0.39 -28.27
C LEU A 399 -20.82 -0.48 -26.86
N VAL A 400 -21.30 -1.68 -26.49
CA VAL A 400 -21.76 -2.01 -25.15
C VAL A 400 -20.89 -3.10 -24.57
N LEU A 401 -20.08 -2.76 -23.58
CA LEU A 401 -19.28 -3.71 -22.81
C LEU A 401 -20.10 -4.22 -21.62
N LYS A 402 -20.44 -5.52 -21.62
CA LYS A 402 -21.11 -6.19 -20.51
C LYS A 402 -20.12 -7.09 -19.77
N VAL A 403 -19.94 -6.84 -18.49
CA VAL A 403 -19.14 -7.66 -17.57
C VAL A 403 -20.12 -8.40 -16.67
N GLN A 404 -20.16 -9.73 -16.75
CA GLN A 404 -21.00 -10.58 -15.91
C GLN A 404 -20.13 -11.41 -14.99
N THR A 405 -20.41 -11.31 -13.70
CA THR A 405 -19.59 -11.87 -12.63
C THR A 405 -20.50 -12.47 -11.56
N PRO A 406 -21.03 -13.69 -11.76
CA PRO A 406 -21.95 -14.31 -10.80
C PRO A 406 -21.35 -14.45 -9.39
N ASP A 407 -20.03 -14.60 -9.31
CA ASP A 407 -19.28 -14.85 -8.08
C ASP A 407 -18.65 -13.60 -7.46
N PHE A 408 -18.81 -12.42 -8.08
CA PHE A 408 -18.28 -11.15 -7.59
C PHE A 408 -19.38 -10.10 -7.47
N LYS A 409 -19.11 -9.06 -6.68
CA LYS A 409 -19.92 -7.85 -6.60
C LYS A 409 -19.16 -6.67 -7.23
N PRO A 410 -19.82 -5.86 -8.07
CA PRO A 410 -21.18 -6.04 -8.61
C PRO A 410 -21.31 -7.30 -9.49
N ASN A 411 -22.51 -7.88 -9.62
CA ASN A 411 -22.72 -9.12 -10.39
C ASN A 411 -22.79 -8.88 -11.92
N GLU A 412 -23.17 -7.67 -12.31
CA GLU A 412 -23.25 -7.25 -13.70
C GLU A 412 -22.86 -5.77 -13.79
N CYS A 413 -22.08 -5.42 -14.80
CA CYS A 413 -21.74 -4.04 -15.15
C CYS A 413 -21.89 -3.85 -16.66
N VAL A 414 -22.45 -2.71 -17.05
CA VAL A 414 -22.67 -2.37 -18.45
C VAL A 414 -22.07 -0.98 -18.71
N TYR A 415 -21.16 -0.90 -19.68
CA TYR A 415 -20.55 0.35 -20.12
C TYR A 415 -20.92 0.60 -21.57
N ARG A 416 -21.36 1.82 -21.88
CA ARG A 416 -21.57 2.29 -23.25
C ARG A 416 -20.36 3.12 -23.65
N LEU A 417 -19.77 2.79 -24.78
CA LEU A 417 -18.50 3.35 -25.24
C LEU A 417 -18.64 3.70 -26.71
N ARG A 418 -18.11 4.86 -27.11
CA ARG A 418 -17.92 5.21 -28.52
C ARG A 418 -16.45 5.00 -28.86
N SER A 419 -16.18 4.12 -29.83
CA SER A 419 -14.81 3.78 -30.22
C SER A 419 -14.47 4.37 -31.58
N GLU A 420 -13.53 5.31 -31.58
CA GLU A 420 -13.07 6.00 -32.79
C GLU A 420 -12.09 5.11 -33.59
N PRO A 421 -12.15 5.15 -34.93
CA PRO A 421 -11.33 4.29 -35.78
C PRO A 421 -9.85 4.68 -35.68
N PHE A 422 -9.01 3.68 -35.49
CA PHE A 422 -7.56 3.84 -35.44
C PHE A 422 -6.89 3.00 -36.53
N LYS A 423 -6.20 3.70 -37.44
CA LYS A 423 -5.31 3.07 -38.42
C LYS A 423 -3.89 3.47 -38.12
N MET A 424 -3.05 2.46 -37.90
CA MET A 424 -1.61 2.68 -37.80
C MET A 424 -1.07 3.07 -39.18
N ASN A 425 -0.71 4.33 -39.36
CA ASN A 425 0.04 4.77 -40.53
C ASN A 425 1.50 4.31 -40.42
N SER A 426 1.76 3.05 -40.72
CA SER A 426 3.13 2.54 -40.82
C SER A 426 3.62 2.67 -42.26
N ASP A 427 4.52 3.62 -42.52
CA ASP A 427 5.34 3.59 -43.74
C ASP A 427 6.28 2.38 -43.65
N PRO A 428 6.21 1.39 -44.56
CA PRO A 428 7.09 0.24 -44.54
C PRO A 428 8.59 0.60 -44.71
N LEU A 429 8.93 1.78 -45.23
CA LEU A 429 10.31 2.25 -45.31
C LEU A 429 10.82 2.88 -44.00
N ASN A 430 9.93 3.43 -43.16
CA ASN A 430 10.26 4.10 -41.91
C ASN A 430 9.24 3.71 -40.82
N PRO A 431 9.42 2.54 -40.16
CA PRO A 431 8.51 2.14 -39.11
C PRO A 431 8.59 3.14 -37.93
N PRO A 432 7.45 3.54 -37.36
CA PRO A 432 7.45 4.47 -36.23
C PRO A 432 8.20 3.86 -35.03
N LEU A 433 8.88 4.73 -34.28
CA LEU A 433 9.52 4.35 -33.02
C LEU A 433 8.52 3.65 -32.10
N LEU A 434 8.98 2.67 -31.35
CA LEU A 434 8.13 1.86 -30.49
C LEU A 434 7.33 2.71 -29.49
N SER A 435 8.01 3.67 -28.88
CA SER A 435 7.43 4.64 -27.95
C SER A 435 6.23 5.38 -28.56
N SER A 436 6.37 5.90 -29.78
CA SER A 436 5.31 6.61 -30.50
C SER A 436 4.12 5.71 -30.84
N MET A 437 4.41 4.51 -31.34
CA MET A 437 3.38 3.53 -31.72
C MET A 437 2.50 3.13 -30.52
N ILE A 438 3.14 2.76 -29.41
CA ILE A 438 2.41 2.36 -28.21
C ILE A 438 1.61 3.53 -27.66
N GLN A 439 2.16 4.74 -27.70
CA GLN A 439 1.47 5.94 -27.25
C GLN A 439 0.20 6.20 -28.07
N GLU A 440 0.29 6.17 -29.40
CA GLU A 440 -0.87 6.34 -30.30
C GLU A 440 -1.92 5.25 -30.07
N MET A 441 -1.50 3.98 -29.99
CA MET A 441 -2.41 2.88 -29.67
C MET A 441 -3.09 3.06 -28.32
N THR A 442 -2.34 3.47 -27.29
CA THR A 442 -2.88 3.69 -25.94
C THR A 442 -3.90 4.82 -25.93
N ASN A 443 -3.62 5.93 -26.62
CA ASN A 443 -4.53 7.07 -26.72
C ASN A 443 -5.83 6.75 -27.46
N SER A 444 -5.77 5.87 -28.46
CA SER A 444 -6.95 5.46 -29.24
C SER A 444 -7.69 4.24 -28.65
N THR A 445 -7.16 3.62 -27.60
CA THR A 445 -7.82 2.46 -26.95
C THR A 445 -8.77 2.96 -25.87
N SER A 446 -10.03 2.54 -25.95
CA SER A 446 -10.97 2.70 -24.83
C SER A 446 -10.65 1.65 -23.76
N ILE A 447 -10.22 2.10 -22.58
CA ILE A 447 -9.83 1.21 -21.48
C ILE A 447 -10.83 1.32 -20.33
N VAL A 448 -11.50 0.22 -20.03
CA VAL A 448 -12.42 0.12 -18.89
C VAL A 448 -11.71 -0.55 -17.73
N TRP A 449 -11.79 0.06 -16.55
CA TRP A 449 -11.32 -0.50 -15.27
C TRP A 449 -12.52 -0.73 -14.35
N GLN A 450 -12.71 -1.98 -13.93
CA GLN A 450 -13.74 -2.36 -12.97
C GLN A 450 -13.15 -3.11 -11.77
N SER A 451 -13.48 -2.65 -10.56
CA SER A 451 -13.17 -3.36 -9.33
C SER A 451 -14.24 -4.40 -8.97
N LEU A 452 -13.82 -5.60 -8.61
CA LEU A 452 -14.67 -6.74 -8.30
C LEU A 452 -14.35 -7.28 -6.90
N LEU A 453 -15.39 -7.43 -6.08
CA LEU A 453 -15.28 -7.99 -4.74
C LEU A 453 -15.81 -9.43 -4.73
N PRO A 454 -14.99 -10.44 -4.38
CA PRO A 454 -15.42 -11.83 -4.41
C PRO A 454 -16.51 -12.09 -3.36
N SER A 455 -17.58 -12.77 -3.78
CA SER A 455 -18.67 -13.20 -2.90
C SER A 455 -18.46 -14.63 -2.38
N ILE A 456 -17.79 -15.47 -3.16
CA ILE A 456 -17.51 -16.86 -2.82
C ILE A 456 -16.00 -17.16 -2.92
N LYS A 457 -15.57 -18.28 -2.32
CA LYS A 457 -14.20 -18.79 -2.43
C LYS A 457 -14.19 -19.97 -3.41
N GLY A 458 -13.09 -20.14 -4.13
CA GLY A 458 -12.92 -21.22 -5.10
C GLY A 458 -12.65 -20.70 -6.50
N GLU A 459 -12.88 -21.55 -7.50
CA GLU A 459 -12.83 -21.13 -8.90
C GLU A 459 -14.07 -20.28 -9.21
N ALA A 460 -13.85 -19.14 -9.84
CA ALA A 460 -14.89 -18.23 -10.27
C ALA A 460 -14.69 -17.88 -11.75
N THR A 461 -15.79 -17.68 -12.46
CA THR A 461 -15.76 -17.33 -13.88
C THR A 461 -16.24 -15.91 -14.08
N VAL A 462 -15.49 -15.14 -14.87
CA VAL A 462 -15.86 -13.78 -15.28
C VAL A 462 -16.04 -13.77 -16.79
N THR A 463 -17.23 -13.39 -17.25
CA THR A 463 -17.52 -13.28 -18.68
C THR A 463 -17.60 -11.81 -19.07
N VAL A 464 -16.89 -11.45 -20.13
CA VAL A 464 -16.91 -10.09 -20.66
C VAL A 464 -17.31 -10.17 -22.13
N ARG A 465 -18.36 -9.44 -22.49
CA ARG A 465 -18.96 -9.42 -23.81
C ARG A 465 -18.90 -8.00 -24.37
N LEU A 466 -18.39 -7.88 -25.58
CA LEU A 466 -18.44 -6.66 -26.37
C LEU A 466 -19.58 -6.82 -27.37
N GLU A 467 -20.61 -5.99 -27.22
CA GLU A 467 -21.80 -6.00 -28.05
C GLU A 467 -21.89 -4.71 -28.88
N ASP A 468 -22.50 -4.79 -30.04
CA ASP A 468 -22.91 -3.64 -30.85
C ASP A 468 -24.19 -3.01 -30.26
N ASP A 469 -24.56 -1.81 -30.71
CA ASP A 469 -25.78 -1.10 -30.29
C ASP A 469 -27.07 -1.91 -30.54
N SER A 470 -27.03 -2.78 -31.55
CA SER A 470 -28.13 -3.71 -31.86
C SER A 470 -28.19 -4.95 -30.94
N GLY A 471 -27.26 -5.07 -29.98
CA GLY A 471 -27.15 -6.22 -29.07
C GLY A 471 -26.46 -7.45 -29.66
N ASN A 472 -25.82 -7.31 -30.83
CA ASN A 472 -25.07 -8.39 -31.48
C ASN A 472 -23.69 -8.55 -30.81
N LEU A 473 -23.29 -9.79 -30.51
CA LEU A 473 -21.98 -10.07 -29.93
C LEU A 473 -20.87 -9.88 -30.98
N ILE A 474 -19.98 -8.92 -30.76
CA ILE A 474 -18.79 -8.69 -31.60
C ILE A 474 -17.67 -9.63 -31.13
N SER A 475 -17.38 -9.64 -29.83
CA SER A 475 -16.35 -10.48 -29.24
C SER A 475 -16.65 -10.77 -27.77
N GLY A 476 -16.16 -11.89 -27.27
CA GLY A 476 -16.36 -12.33 -25.89
C GLY A 476 -15.10 -12.95 -25.31
N ARG A 477 -14.85 -12.71 -24.03
CA ARG A 477 -13.77 -13.32 -23.25
C ARG A 477 -14.35 -13.94 -22.00
N VAL A 478 -13.83 -15.11 -21.65
CA VAL A 478 -14.14 -15.80 -20.41
C VAL A 478 -12.84 -15.95 -19.64
N LEU A 479 -12.80 -15.44 -18.43
CA LEU A 479 -11.66 -15.52 -17.52
C LEU A 479 -12.00 -16.46 -16.38
N ASN A 480 -11.14 -17.44 -16.15
CA ASN A 480 -11.21 -18.28 -14.96
C ASN A 480 -10.23 -17.74 -13.93
N VAL A 481 -10.74 -17.40 -12.75
CA VAL A 481 -9.96 -16.82 -11.66
C VAL A 481 -10.12 -17.66 -10.41
N GLN A 482 -9.03 -17.79 -9.65
CA GLN A 482 -9.06 -18.47 -8.37
C GLN A 482 -9.25 -17.45 -7.26
N VAL A 483 -10.36 -17.50 -6.56
CA VAL A 483 -10.56 -16.75 -5.32
C VAL A 483 -9.91 -17.53 -4.17
N GLY A 484 -8.73 -17.06 -3.79
CA GLY A 484 -7.95 -17.62 -2.69
C GLY A 484 -8.40 -17.06 -1.35
N SER A 485 -8.30 -17.88 -0.30
CA SER A 485 -8.24 -17.32 1.05
C SER A 485 -6.84 -16.79 1.32
N ASP A 486 -6.76 -15.66 2.01
CA ASP A 486 -5.49 -15.20 2.58
C ASP A 486 -5.05 -16.15 3.71
N LEU A 487 -4.38 -17.24 3.34
CA LEU A 487 -3.94 -18.27 4.28
C LEU A 487 -2.93 -17.71 5.27
N ILE A 488 -2.08 -16.78 4.85
CA ILE A 488 -1.06 -16.19 5.72
C ILE A 488 -1.72 -15.33 6.78
N THR A 489 -2.64 -14.42 6.42
CA THR A 489 -3.32 -13.63 7.46
C THR A 489 -4.25 -14.48 8.31
N ARG A 490 -4.90 -15.50 7.74
CA ARG A 490 -5.73 -16.44 8.50
C ARG A 490 -4.92 -17.25 9.51
N THR A 491 -3.81 -17.84 9.09
CA THR A 491 -2.91 -18.61 9.99
C THR A 491 -2.36 -17.69 11.07
N ARG A 492 -1.89 -16.49 10.71
CA ARG A 492 -1.42 -15.50 11.69
C ARG A 492 -2.49 -15.11 12.71
N ARG A 493 -3.73 -14.85 12.27
CA ARG A 493 -4.86 -14.57 13.16
C ARG A 493 -5.23 -15.77 14.05
N SER A 494 -5.20 -16.98 13.50
CA SER A 494 -5.49 -18.21 14.26
C SER A 494 -4.45 -18.47 15.33
N VAL A 495 -3.17 -18.32 15.00
CA VAL A 495 -2.07 -18.46 15.97
C VAL A 495 -2.18 -17.35 17.03
N GLY A 496 -2.43 -16.10 16.62
CA GLY A 496 -2.68 -15.01 17.56
C GLY A 496 -3.87 -15.26 18.50
N ALA A 497 -4.97 -15.82 18.00
CA ALA A 497 -6.11 -16.22 18.82
C ALA A 497 -5.76 -17.35 19.81
N MET A 498 -4.94 -18.31 19.42
CA MET A 498 -4.44 -19.36 20.31
C MET A 498 -3.59 -18.78 21.44
N PHE A 499 -2.72 -17.81 21.15
CA PHE A 499 -1.97 -17.06 22.18
C PHE A 499 -2.89 -16.31 23.14
N MET A 500 -3.96 -15.68 22.65
CA MET A 500 -4.96 -15.01 23.50
C MET A 500 -5.73 -15.99 24.40
N ILE A 501 -6.07 -17.17 23.90
CA ILE A 501 -6.69 -18.23 24.72
C ILE A 501 -5.70 -18.72 25.78
N GLY A 502 -4.44 -18.95 25.40
CA GLY A 502 -3.37 -19.30 26.33
C GLY A 502 -3.18 -18.25 27.42
N ALA A 503 -3.26 -16.96 27.07
CA ALA A 503 -3.21 -15.86 28.04
C ALA A 503 -4.35 -15.95 29.06
N LEU A 504 -5.58 -16.21 28.62
CA LEU A 504 -6.73 -16.36 29.50
C LEU A 504 -6.56 -17.54 30.46
N ILE A 505 -6.08 -18.69 29.95
CA ILE A 505 -5.82 -19.88 30.77
C ILE A 505 -4.74 -19.57 31.83
N ALA A 506 -3.64 -18.93 31.43
CA ALA A 506 -2.56 -18.56 32.35
C ALA A 506 -3.06 -17.64 33.47
N ILE A 507 -3.88 -16.64 33.15
CA ILE A 507 -4.46 -15.71 34.15
C ILE A 507 -5.45 -16.42 35.08
N MET A 508 -6.28 -17.33 34.55
CA MET A 508 -7.32 -18.02 35.33
C MET A 508 -6.78 -19.17 36.20
N SER A 509 -5.67 -19.78 35.80
CA SER A 509 -5.03 -20.90 36.51
C SER A 509 -4.78 -20.63 38.01
N PRO A 510 -4.19 -19.49 38.43
CA PRO A 510 -4.00 -19.17 39.85
C PRO A 510 -5.28 -18.70 40.56
N LEU A 511 -6.29 -18.21 39.82
CA LEU A 511 -7.54 -17.67 40.39
C LEU A 511 -8.52 -18.77 40.82
N LEU A 512 -8.52 -19.91 40.16
CA LEU A 512 -9.36 -21.06 40.51
C LEU A 512 -9.13 -21.62 41.93
N PRO A 513 -7.88 -21.93 42.35
CA PRO A 513 -7.63 -22.38 43.73
C PRO A 513 -7.88 -21.27 44.75
N PHE A 514 -7.58 -20.00 44.41
CA PHE A 514 -7.88 -18.86 45.27
C PHE A 514 -9.39 -18.69 45.52
N ALA A 515 -10.20 -18.71 44.45
CA ALA A 515 -11.66 -18.64 44.54
C ALA A 515 -12.24 -19.86 45.29
N GLY A 516 -11.68 -21.05 45.08
CA GLY A 516 -12.04 -22.25 45.85
C GLY A 516 -11.77 -22.10 47.34
N SER A 517 -10.64 -21.53 47.73
CA SER A 517 -10.32 -21.26 49.14
C SER A 517 -11.22 -20.19 49.78
N VAL A 518 -11.60 -19.15 49.02
CA VAL A 518 -12.50 -18.07 49.48
C VAL A 518 -13.96 -18.55 49.58
N LEU A 519 -14.38 -19.47 48.72
CA LEU A 519 -15.71 -20.08 48.72
C LEU A 519 -15.82 -21.32 49.63
N GLY A 520 -14.74 -21.74 50.30
CA GLY A 520 -14.72 -22.89 51.21
C GLY A 520 -14.90 -24.25 50.51
N LEU A 521 -14.56 -24.34 49.22
CA LEU A 521 -14.65 -25.55 48.40
C LEU A 521 -13.32 -26.33 48.32
N LEU A 522 -12.24 -25.80 48.90
CA LEU A 522 -10.90 -26.39 49.01
C LEU A 522 -10.35 -26.25 50.42
#